data_AF-A0A2C9KTF2-F1
#
_entry.id   AF-A0A2C9KTF2-F1
#
_cell.length_a   1.000
_cell.length_b   1.000
_cell.length_c   1.000
_cell.angle_alpha   90.00
_cell.angle_beta   90.00
_cell.angle_gamma   90.00
#
_symmetry.space_group_name_H-M   'P 1'
#
loop_
_entity.id
_entity.type
_entity.pdbx_description
1 polymer ?
#
loop_
_entity_poly.entity_id
_entity_poly.type
_entity_poly.pdbx_seq_one_letter_code
_entity_poly.pdbx_strand_id
1 'polypeptide(L)'
;MKETKPTAPPQFFKPETFESKSSSLLTKDEEDFFTQKLQELQQRNAALQKLTNEEFAKAVQEVEEKFVKTTGSPICQDLQLKVLECYQANPTEVLNCASVVDAFTTCVERARTVTSFNRTKNVTSG
;
A
#
# COMPACT_ATOMS: atom_id res chain seq x y z
N MET A 1 -18.86 -7.78 2.10
CA MET A 1 -17.50 -7.23 2.03
C MET A 1 -17.65 -5.74 2.28
N LYS A 2 -17.13 -5.20 3.38
CA LYS A 2 -17.01 -3.76 3.49
C LYS A 2 -15.72 -3.42 2.78
N GLU A 3 -15.83 -2.84 1.58
CA GLU A 3 -14.71 -2.13 0.99
C GLU A 3 -14.30 -1.05 1.99
N THR A 4 -13.25 -1.30 2.76
CA THR A 4 -12.55 -0.20 3.43
C THR A 4 -11.85 0.56 2.31
N LYS A 5 -12.57 1.58 1.83
CA LYS A 5 -12.08 2.67 0.99
C LYS A 5 -10.63 2.99 1.36
N PRO A 6 -9.73 3.25 0.40
CA PRO A 6 -8.42 3.78 0.70
C PRO A 6 -8.60 4.94 1.67
N THR A 7 -8.18 4.74 2.91
CA THR A 7 -8.17 5.82 3.88
C THR A 7 -7.21 6.82 3.27
N ALA A 8 -7.71 8.03 3.05
CA ALA A 8 -6.92 9.09 2.42
C ALA A 8 -5.54 9.10 3.08
N PRO A 9 -4.46 9.34 2.30
CA PRO A 9 -3.13 9.52 2.87
C PRO A 9 -3.27 10.40 4.11
N PRO A 10 -2.70 10.02 5.27
CA PRO A 10 -2.76 10.85 6.46
C PRO A 10 -2.41 12.25 6.02
N GLN A 11 -3.33 13.19 6.28
CA GLN A 11 -3.21 14.57 5.80
C GLN A 11 -1.82 15.03 6.19
N PHE A 12 -0.92 15.13 5.20
CA PHE A 12 0.36 15.77 5.37
C PHE A 12 -0.02 17.11 5.96
N PHE A 13 0.39 17.38 7.20
CA PHE A 13 -0.01 18.60 7.89
C PHE A 13 0.49 19.73 7.00
N LYS A 14 -0.41 20.28 6.17
CA LYS A 14 -0.10 21.40 5.31
C LYS A 14 0.25 22.47 6.31
N PRO A 15 1.48 23.00 6.30
CA PRO A 15 1.80 24.11 7.17
C PRO A 15 0.78 25.18 6.80
N GLU A 16 -0.17 25.49 7.69
CA GLU A 16 -0.90 26.73 7.57
C GLU A 16 0.19 27.79 7.56
N THR A 17 0.32 28.45 6.41
CA THR A 17 1.21 29.59 6.22
C THR A 17 0.91 30.54 7.34
N PHE A 18 1.80 30.61 8.33
CA PHE A 18 1.75 31.59 9.40
C PHE A 18 1.99 32.93 8.70
N GLU A 19 0.90 33.60 8.33
CA GLU A 19 0.95 34.88 7.65
C GLU A 19 1.63 35.88 8.58
N SER A 20 2.81 36.33 8.16
CA SER A 20 3.56 37.41 8.77
C SER A 20 2.77 38.70 8.63
N LYS A 21 1.89 38.98 9.59
CA LYS A 21 1.25 40.29 9.69
C LYS A 21 2.27 41.29 10.25
N SER A 22 3.09 41.83 9.36
CA SER A 22 3.99 42.94 9.66
C SER A 22 3.14 44.16 10.01
N SER A 23 3.23 44.62 11.26
CA SER A 23 2.68 45.90 11.68
C SER A 23 3.68 46.62 12.58
N SER A 24 4.38 47.57 11.96
CA SER A 24 4.82 48.86 12.51
C SER A 24 5.44 48.91 13.93
N LEU A 25 6.76 49.18 13.95
CA LEU A 25 7.58 49.65 15.08
C LEU A 25 7.49 48.82 16.36
N LEU A 26 8.06 47.62 16.31
CA LEU A 26 8.41 46.84 17.51
C LEU A 26 9.72 47.37 18.10
N THR A 27 9.80 47.42 19.42
CA THR A 27 11.06 47.66 20.11
C THR A 27 12.00 46.45 19.96
N LYS A 28 13.32 46.62 20.07
CA LYS A 28 14.29 45.52 19.96
C LYS A 28 13.96 44.34 20.88
N ASP A 29 13.53 44.62 22.11
CA ASP A 29 13.18 43.59 23.09
C ASP A 29 11.96 42.76 22.64
N GLU A 30 10.99 43.38 21.96
CA GLU A 30 9.83 42.69 21.39
C GLU A 30 10.24 41.84 20.17
N GLU A 31 11.11 42.36 19.30
CA GLU A 31 11.65 41.61 18.16
C GLU A 31 12.39 40.34 18.61
N ASP A 32 13.22 40.46 19.65
CA ASP A 32 13.95 39.32 20.22
C ASP A 32 13.01 38.30 20.85
N PHE A 33 11.98 38.75 21.59
CA PHE A 33 10.96 37.88 22.18
C PHE A 33 10.17 37.10 21.12
N PHE A 34 9.70 37.77 20.06
CA PHE A 34 8.95 37.12 18.99
C PHE A 34 9.83 36.16 18.19
N THR A 35 11.09 36.52 17.94
CA THR A 35 12.04 35.65 17.26
C THR A 35 12.32 34.39 18.07
N GLN A 36 12.52 34.51 19.38
CA GLN A 36 12.69 33.36 20.27
C GLN A 36 11.47 32.44 20.23
N LYS A 37 10.26 33.01 20.25
CA LYS A 37 9.02 32.23 20.17
C LYS A 37 8.82 31.55 18.82
N LEU A 38 9.17 32.22 17.72
CA LEU A 38 9.18 31.62 16.39
C LEU A 38 10.13 30.43 16.31
N GLN A 39 11.34 30.57 16.86
CA GLN A 39 12.33 29.50 16.89
C GLN A 39 11.84 28.30 17.71
N GLU A 40 11.25 28.54 18.88
CA GLU A 40 10.68 27.48 19.73
C GLU A 40 9.56 26.71 18.99
N LEU A 41 8.67 27.44 18.32
CA LEU A 41 7.59 26.85 17.52
C LEU A 41 8.14 26.05 16.33
N GLN A 42 9.12 26.57 15.61
CA GLN A 42 9.76 25.88 14.49
C GLN A 42 10.42 24.58 14.95
N GLN A 43 11.14 24.60 16.08
CA GLN A 43 11.76 23.41 16.66
C GLN A 43 10.73 22.36 17.07
N ARG A 44 9.65 22.77 17.75
CA ARG A 44 8.56 21.84 18.11
C ARG A 44 7.90 21.23 16.88
N ASN A 45 7.63 22.03 15.84
CA ASN A 45 7.06 21.52 14.59
C ASN A 45 8.00 20.54 13.89
N ALA A 46 9.30 20.84 13.81
CA ALA A 46 10.28 19.95 13.20
C ALA A 46 10.39 18.60 13.94
N ALA A 47 10.33 18.63 15.28
CA ALA A 47 10.32 17.41 16.10
C ALA A 47 9.08 16.55 15.85
N LEU A 48 7.89 17.19 15.79
CA LEU A 48 6.64 16.49 15.48
C LEU A 48 6.67 15.91 14.06
N GLN A 49 7.08 16.69 13.06
CA GLN A 49 7.20 16.23 11.68
C GLN A 49 8.12 15.01 11.55
N LYS A 50 9.24 15.01 12.28
CA LYS A 50 10.15 13.87 12.30
C LYS A 50 9.48 12.62 12.86
N LEU A 51 8.83 12.72 14.02
CA LEU A 51 8.14 11.59 14.64
C LEU A 51 7.00 11.05 13.77
N THR A 52 6.20 11.93 13.15
CA THR A 52 5.13 11.50 12.25
C THR A 52 5.65 10.80 11.01
N ASN A 53 6.79 11.25 10.46
CA ASN A 53 7.40 10.62 9.29
C ASN A 53 7.97 9.24 9.64
N GLU A 54 8.57 9.09 10.82
CA GLU A 54 9.09 7.81 11.32
C GLU A 54 7.95 6.79 11.56
N GLU A 55 6.85 7.21 12.20
CA GLU A 55 5.68 6.38 12.41
C GLU A 55 5.01 5.98 11.09
N PHE A 56 4.91 6.91 10.13
CA PHE A 56 4.38 6.62 8.80
C PHE A 56 5.25 5.62 8.05
N ALA A 57 6.58 5.82 8.03
CA ALA A 57 7.50 4.89 7.39
C ALA A 57 7.40 3.48 7.98
N LYS A 58 7.28 3.38 9.31
CA LYS A 58 7.05 2.11 9.99
C LYS A 58 5.73 1.45 9.57
N ALA A 59 4.64 2.22 9.53
CA ALA A 59 3.34 1.71 9.11
C ALA A 59 3.35 1.22 7.65
N VAL A 60 4.05 1.93 6.75
CA VAL A 60 4.26 1.51 5.36
C VAL A 60 5.02 0.18 5.32
N GLN A 61 6.13 0.05 6.05
CA GLN A 61 6.91 -1.17 6.10
C GLN A 61 6.07 -2.37 6.61
N GLU A 62 5.26 -2.18 7.65
CA GLU A 62 4.39 -3.24 8.17
C GLU A 62 3.33 -3.70 7.16
N VAL A 63 2.83 -2.79 6.33
CA VAL A 63 1.90 -3.10 5.24
C VAL A 63 2.65 -3.81 4.11
N GLU A 64 3.80 -3.30 3.67
CA GLU A 64 4.60 -3.92 2.62
C GLU A 64 5.01 -5.35 2.98
N GLU A 65 5.47 -5.59 4.22
CA GLU A 65 5.86 -6.93 4.68
C GLU A 65 4.69 -7.94 4.64
N LYS A 66 3.46 -7.48 4.91
CA LYS A 66 2.26 -8.33 4.91
C LYS A 66 1.67 -8.52 3.50
N PHE A 67 1.72 -7.49 2.66
CA PHE A 67 1.02 -7.48 1.37
C PHE A 67 1.91 -7.80 0.17
N VAL A 68 3.21 -7.49 0.19
CA VAL A 68 4.14 -7.85 -0.90
C VAL A 68 4.41 -9.36 -0.93
N LYS A 69 4.37 -10.06 0.21
CA LYS A 69 4.36 -11.53 0.21
C LYS A 69 3.08 -12.13 -0.40
N THR A 70 2.01 -11.32 -0.46
CA THR A 70 0.73 -11.71 -1.05
C THR A 70 0.67 -11.45 -2.56
N THR A 71 1.61 -10.69 -3.15
CA THR A 71 1.93 -10.80 -4.59
C THR A 71 2.75 -12.06 -4.85
N GLY A 72 2.30 -13.18 -4.28
CA GLY A 72 2.86 -14.51 -4.54
C GLY A 72 2.79 -14.82 -6.03
N SER A 73 3.73 -15.64 -6.49
CA SER A 73 3.76 -16.14 -7.86
C SER A 73 2.33 -16.48 -8.34
N PRO A 74 1.89 -15.94 -9.49
CA PRO A 74 0.52 -16.11 -9.91
C PRO A 74 0.21 -17.61 -10.02
N ILE A 75 -0.89 -18.00 -9.37
CA ILE A 75 -1.23 -19.41 -9.21
C ILE A 75 -1.42 -20.02 -10.60
N CYS A 76 -0.77 -21.16 -10.85
CA CYS A 76 -0.78 -21.87 -12.13
C CYS A 76 -0.11 -21.15 -13.32
N GLN A 77 0.80 -20.18 -13.08
CA GLN A 77 1.48 -19.42 -14.15
C GLN A 77 2.17 -20.29 -15.20
N ASP A 78 2.91 -21.32 -14.76
CA ASP A 78 3.62 -22.21 -15.70
C ASP A 78 2.66 -22.99 -16.61
N LEU A 79 1.51 -23.39 -16.07
CA LEU A 79 0.47 -24.08 -16.84
C LEU A 79 -0.25 -23.11 -17.78
N GLN A 80 -0.47 -21.86 -17.36
CA GLN A 80 -1.02 -20.81 -18.22
C GLN A 80 -0.13 -20.58 -19.45
N LEU A 81 1.20 -20.49 -19.25
CA LEU A 81 2.14 -20.34 -20.36
C LEU A 81 2.10 -21.55 -21.31
N LYS A 82 2.10 -22.77 -20.78
CA LYS A 82 2.00 -23.99 -21.60
C LYS A 82 0.71 -24.09 -22.40
N VAL A 83 -0.42 -23.65 -21.86
CA VAL A 83 -1.69 -23.60 -22.60
C VAL A 83 -1.58 -22.62 -23.78
N LEU A 84 -1.01 -21.44 -23.54
CA LEU A 84 -0.81 -20.42 -24.59
C LEU A 84 0.14 -20.92 -25.69
N GLU A 85 1.28 -21.50 -25.31
CA GLU A 85 2.24 -22.09 -26.24
C GLU A 85 1.59 -23.20 -27.08
N CYS A 86 0.77 -24.07 -26.47
CA CYS A 86 0.12 -25.16 -27.17
C CYS A 86 -0.87 -24.64 -28.23
N TYR A 87 -1.69 -23.66 -27.90
CA TYR A 87 -2.62 -23.05 -28.87
C TYR A 87 -1.89 -22.30 -29.99
N GLN A 88 -0.78 -21.65 -29.69
CA GLN A 88 0.05 -20.99 -30.71
C GLN A 88 0.70 -22.01 -31.66
N ALA A 89 1.13 -23.16 -31.14
CA ALA A 89 1.71 -24.23 -31.95
C ALA A 89 0.67 -25.01 -32.77
N ASN A 90 -0.59 -25.11 -32.31
CA ASN A 90 -1.64 -25.93 -32.92
C ASN A 90 -2.91 -25.11 -33.25
N PRO A 91 -2.83 -24.13 -34.18
CA PRO A 91 -3.95 -23.23 -34.47
C PRO A 91 -5.18 -23.93 -35.07
N THR A 92 -4.98 -25.04 -35.80
CA THR A 92 -6.05 -25.82 -36.45
C THR A 92 -6.39 -27.10 -35.69
N GLU A 93 -5.56 -27.51 -34.74
CA GLU A 93 -5.67 -28.79 -34.02
C GLU A 93 -5.72 -28.57 -32.50
N VAL A 94 -6.56 -27.63 -32.07
CA VAL A 94 -6.70 -27.20 -30.66
C VAL A 94 -7.06 -28.33 -29.69
N LEU A 95 -7.66 -29.42 -30.18
CA LEU A 95 -7.99 -30.61 -29.40
C LEU A 95 -6.73 -31.34 -28.87
N ASN A 96 -5.58 -31.21 -29.55
CA ASN A 96 -4.32 -31.75 -29.06
C ASN A 96 -3.85 -31.08 -27.76
N CYS A 97 -4.34 -29.87 -27.46
CA CYS A 97 -4.04 -29.14 -26.23
C CYS A 97 -4.94 -29.51 -25.04
N ALA A 98 -5.93 -30.40 -25.22
CA ALA A 98 -6.90 -30.75 -24.18
C ALA A 98 -6.23 -31.23 -22.88
N SER A 99 -5.17 -32.03 -22.98
CA SER A 99 -4.40 -32.52 -21.82
C SER A 99 -3.76 -31.37 -21.00
N VAL A 100 -3.21 -30.36 -21.68
CA VAL A 100 -2.56 -29.21 -21.03
C VAL A 100 -3.60 -28.30 -20.37
N VAL A 101 -4.75 -28.13 -21.02
CA VAL A 101 -5.89 -27.35 -20.52
C VAL A 101 -6.53 -28.01 -19.29
N ASP A 102 -6.64 -29.33 -19.28
CA ASP A 102 -7.16 -30.09 -18.15
C ASP A 102 -6.28 -29.94 -16.90
N ALA A 103 -4.96 -30.03 -17.09
CA ALA A 103 -3.98 -29.77 -16.03
C ALA A 103 -4.07 -28.34 -15.48
N PHE A 104 -4.22 -27.33 -16.36
CA PHE A 104 -4.43 -25.94 -15.95
C PHE A 104 -5.73 -25.76 -15.16
N THR A 105 -6.83 -26.35 -15.64
CA THR A 105 -8.15 -26.26 -15.00
C THR A 105 -8.14 -26.88 -13.61
N THR A 106 -7.57 -28.07 -13.47
CA THR A 106 -7.38 -28.75 -12.17
C THR A 106 -6.59 -27.89 -11.18
N CYS A 107 -5.53 -27.22 -11.66
CA CYS A 107 -4.74 -26.31 -10.84
C CYS A 107 -5.56 -25.10 -10.38
N VAL A 108 -6.35 -24.50 -11.26
CA VAL A 108 -7.21 -23.34 -10.94
C VAL A 108 -8.31 -23.73 -9.96
N GLU A 109 -8.93 -24.89 -10.11
CA GLU A 109 -9.95 -25.40 -9.19
C GLU A 109 -9.39 -25.65 -7.79
N ARG A 110 -8.19 -26.25 -7.71
CA ARG A 110 -7.46 -26.41 -6.45
C ARG A 110 -7.14 -25.06 -5.81
N ALA A 111 -6.74 -24.07 -6.61
CA ALA A 111 -6.46 -22.72 -6.12
C ALA A 111 -7.73 -22.04 -5.59
N ARG A 112 -8.85 -22.15 -6.30
CA ARG A 112 -10.16 -21.59 -5.92
C ARG A 112 -10.68 -22.20 -4.63
N THR A 113 -10.57 -23.52 -4.49
CA THR A 113 -10.99 -24.22 -3.26
C THR A 113 -10.12 -23.80 -2.07
N VAL A 114 -8.80 -23.84 -2.19
CA VAL A 114 -7.86 -23.40 -1.13
C VAL A 114 -8.11 -21.94 -0.73
N THR A 115 -8.31 -21.04 -1.68
CA THR A 115 -8.61 -19.62 -1.40
C THR A 115 -9.95 -19.46 -0.69
N SER A 116 -10.97 -20.24 -1.08
CA SER A 116 -12.29 -20.24 -0.44
C SER A 116 -12.23 -20.77 1.00
N PHE A 117 -11.40 -21.79 1.27
CA PHE A 117 -11.20 -22.33 2.62
C PHE A 117 -10.45 -21.37 3.55
N ASN A 118 -9.42 -20.68 3.04
CA ASN A 118 -8.69 -19.66 3.81
C ASN A 118 -9.60 -18.48 4.22
N ARG A 119 -10.61 -18.19 3.41
CA ARG A 119 -11.62 -17.17 3.71
C ARG A 119 -12.57 -17.57 4.83
N THR A 120 -12.91 -18.86 4.95
CA THR A 120 -13.76 -19.37 6.04
C THR A 120 -13.02 -19.56 7.37
N LYS A 121 -11.71 -19.85 7.35
CA LYS A 121 -10.94 -20.03 8.59
C LYS A 121 -10.50 -18.73 9.27
N ASN A 122 -10.40 -17.63 8.54
CA ASN A 122 -10.15 -16.30 9.10
C ASN A 122 -11.38 -15.66 9.77
N VAL A 123 -12.55 -16.32 9.74
CA VAL A 123 -13.79 -15.83 10.38
C VAL A 123 -14.02 -16.45 11.76
N THR A 124 -13.35 -17.56 12.09
CA THR A 124 -13.63 -18.35 13.32
C THR A 124 -12.53 -18.31 14.38
N SER A 125 -11.55 -17.39 14.27
CA SER A 125 -10.49 -17.21 15.27
C SER A 125 -10.39 -15.76 15.74
N GLY A 126 -11.54 -15.19 16.12
CA GLY A 126 -11.67 -13.90 16.82
C GLY A 126 -12.65 -14.06 17.97
#